data_AF-A0A8S4AZK4-F1
#
_entry.id   AF-A0A8S4AZK4-F1
#
_cell.length_a   1.000
_cell.length_b   1.000
_cell.length_c   1.000
_cell.angle_alpha   90.00
_cell.angle_beta   90.00
_cell.angle_gamma   90.00
#
_symmetry.space_group_name_H-M   'P 1'
#
loop_
_entity.id
_entity.type
_entity.pdbx_description
1 polymer ?
#
loop_
_entity_poly.entity_id
_entity_poly.type
_entity_poly.pdbx_seq_one_letter_code
_entity_poly.pdbx_strand_id
1 'polypeptide(L)'
;MNAAVRAVVRMGIYVGAKVYFIHEGYQGMVDGGDNIKEATWESVSSMLQVGYQGMVDGGDNIKEATWESVSSMLQVGGTVIGSARCKEFRSHEGRLKAAHNLVQHGISNLCVIGGDGSLTGANLFREEWSGLLNELQEQDLGGTVIGSARCKEFRSHEGRLKAAHNLVQHGISNLCVIGGDGSLTGANLFREEWSGLLNELQEQGLIDEEAARRNSELHIVGMVGSIDNDFCGTDMTIGTDSALHRIIEVVDAIMTTAQRSR
;
A
#
# COMPACT_ATOMS: atom_id res chain seq x y z
N MET A 1 3.55 -5.42 1.39
CA MET A 1 2.09 -5.52 1.18
C MET A 1 1.60 -4.80 -0.08
N ASN A 2 2.02 -3.56 -0.39
CA ASN A 2 1.55 -2.83 -1.60
C ASN A 2 1.78 -3.59 -2.93
N ALA A 3 2.90 -4.31 -3.07
CA ALA A 3 3.14 -5.16 -4.24
C ALA A 3 2.08 -6.26 -4.42
N ALA A 4 1.60 -6.85 -3.32
CA ALA A 4 0.53 -7.85 -3.35
C ALA A 4 -0.81 -7.22 -3.74
N VAL A 5 -1.16 -6.08 -3.16
CA VAL A 5 -2.35 -5.31 -3.54
C VAL A 5 -2.34 -4.99 -5.04
N ARG A 6 -1.21 -4.50 -5.56
CA ARG A 6 -1.02 -4.22 -6.98
C ARG A 6 -1.24 -5.47 -7.83
N ALA A 7 -0.63 -6.60 -7.47
CA ALA A 7 -0.76 -7.84 -8.22
C ALA A 7 -2.22 -8.33 -8.29
N VAL A 8 -2.94 -8.28 -7.15
CA VAL A 8 -4.35 -8.67 -7.08
C VAL A 8 -5.21 -7.78 -7.96
N VAL A 9 -5.06 -6.46 -7.90
CA VAL A 9 -5.84 -5.53 -8.73
C VAL A 9 -5.55 -5.74 -10.21
N ARG A 10 -4.28 -5.84 -10.59
CA ARG A 10 -3.88 -6.05 -11.99
C ARG A 10 -4.44 -7.35 -12.55
N MET A 11 -4.30 -8.44 -11.79
CA MET A 11 -4.76 -9.75 -12.22
C MET A 11 -6.29 -9.80 -12.28
N GLY A 12 -6.97 -9.21 -11.29
CA GLY A 12 -8.44 -9.11 -11.27
C GLY A 12 -8.96 -8.37 -12.51
N ILE A 13 -8.42 -7.18 -12.81
CA ILE A 13 -8.79 -6.42 -14.00
C ILE A 13 -8.45 -7.20 -15.29
N TYR A 14 -7.30 -7.85 -15.34
CA TYR A 14 -6.86 -8.64 -16.49
C TYR A 14 -7.82 -9.80 -16.81
N VAL A 15 -8.38 -10.47 -15.80
CA VAL A 15 -9.39 -11.53 -16.00
C VAL A 15 -10.81 -10.99 -16.20
N GLY A 16 -10.98 -9.67 -16.28
CA GLY A 16 -12.27 -9.02 -16.48
C GLY A 16 -13.13 -8.88 -15.22
N ALA A 17 -12.56 -9.08 -14.03
CA ALA A 17 -13.25 -8.84 -12.77
C ALA A 17 -13.22 -7.36 -12.40
N LYS A 18 -14.28 -6.90 -11.72
CA LYS A 18 -14.26 -5.62 -11.01
C LYS A 18 -13.56 -5.79 -9.68
N VAL A 19 -12.64 -4.88 -9.36
CA VAL A 19 -11.86 -4.93 -8.12
C VAL A 19 -12.19 -3.70 -7.31
N TYR A 20 -12.32 -3.86 -5.99
CA TYR A 20 -12.58 -2.76 -5.06
C TYR A 20 -11.48 -2.71 -4.00
N PHE A 21 -11.07 -1.51 -3.62
CA PHE A 21 -10.29 -1.26 -2.42
C PHE A 21 -11.23 -1.11 -1.22
N ILE A 22 -10.82 -1.70 -0.10
CA ILE A 22 -11.40 -1.47 1.21
C ILE A 22 -10.33 -0.76 2.03
N HIS A 23 -10.53 0.53 2.27
CA HIS A 23 -9.62 1.35 3.08
C HIS A 23 -9.73 0.98 4.57
N GLU A 24 -8.66 1.18 5.34
CA GLU A 24 -8.63 0.91 6.79
C GLU A 24 -9.01 -0.54 7.19
N GLY A 25 -8.82 -1.49 6.27
CA GLY A 25 -9.04 -2.92 6.52
C GLY A 25 -10.49 -3.23 6.92
N TYR A 26 -10.67 -4.01 8.00
CA TYR A 26 -12.01 -4.36 8.47
C TYR A 26 -12.82 -3.15 8.94
N GLN A 27 -12.18 -2.08 9.40
CA GLN A 27 -12.93 -0.90 9.84
C GLN A 27 -13.63 -0.25 8.66
N GLY A 28 -12.94 -0.02 7.54
CA GLY A 28 -13.61 0.55 6.36
C GLY A 28 -14.64 -0.40 5.74
N MET A 29 -14.52 -1.72 5.97
CA MET A 29 -15.58 -2.67 5.61
C MET A 29 -16.85 -2.44 6.44
N VAL A 30 -16.72 -2.19 7.75
CA VAL A 30 -17.82 -1.88 8.66
C VAL A 30 -18.42 -0.50 8.36
N ASP A 31 -17.56 0.50 8.13
CA ASP A 31 -17.97 1.88 7.87
C ASP A 31 -18.66 2.01 6.50
N GLY A 32 -18.21 1.26 5.50
CA GLY A 32 -18.74 1.30 4.14
C GLY A 32 -18.52 2.66 3.47
N GLY A 33 -19.42 3.01 2.54
CA GLY A 33 -19.41 4.30 1.83
C GLY A 33 -18.10 4.55 1.07
N ASP A 34 -17.48 5.70 1.32
CA ASP A 34 -16.23 6.13 0.65
C ASP A 34 -15.00 5.26 0.97
N ASN A 35 -15.12 4.33 1.93
CA ASN A 35 -14.07 3.38 2.23
C ASN A 35 -14.03 2.19 1.25
N ILE A 36 -15.11 1.96 0.48
CA ILE A 36 -15.17 0.93 -0.57
C ILE A 36 -15.16 1.62 -1.94
N LYS A 37 -14.05 1.49 -2.67
CA LYS A 37 -13.84 2.21 -3.93
C LYS A 37 -13.41 1.28 -5.04
N GLU A 38 -14.02 1.40 -6.22
CA GLU A 38 -13.61 0.63 -7.40
C GLU A 38 -12.17 0.99 -7.79
N ALA A 39 -11.33 -0.03 -7.94
CA ALA A 39 -9.95 0.09 -8.38
C ALA A 39 -9.90 0.05 -9.91
N THR A 40 -9.15 0.97 -10.51
CA THR A 40 -8.92 1.01 -11.95
C THR A 40 -7.51 0.56 -12.29
N TRP A 41 -7.22 0.39 -13.57
CA TRP A 41 -5.85 0.12 -14.00
C TRP A 41 -4.92 1.25 -13.54
N GLU A 42 -5.37 2.51 -13.61
CA GLU A 42 -4.65 3.72 -13.22
C GLU A 42 -4.39 3.79 -11.71
N SER A 43 -5.36 3.37 -10.88
CA SER A 43 -5.21 3.37 -9.42
C SER A 43 -4.04 2.52 -8.93
N VAL A 44 -3.57 1.58 -9.77
CA VAL A 44 -2.35 0.78 -9.55
C VAL A 44 -1.28 0.98 -10.65
N SER A 45 -1.49 1.89 -11.61
CA SER A 45 -0.54 2.26 -12.68
C SER A 45 0.26 3.51 -12.40
N SER A 46 -0.24 4.41 -11.56
CA SER A 46 0.56 5.50 -10.99
C SER A 46 1.70 5.00 -10.07
N MET A 47 1.91 3.69 -10.02
CA MET A 47 3.07 3.03 -9.40
C MET A 47 4.29 2.94 -10.35
N LEU A 48 4.27 3.56 -11.56
CA LEU A 48 5.45 3.63 -12.47
C LEU A 48 5.63 4.99 -13.19
N GLN A 49 6.78 5.60 -12.88
CA GLN A 49 7.57 6.68 -13.51
C GLN A 49 6.96 8.08 -13.69
N VAL A 50 7.40 8.96 -12.79
CA VAL A 50 7.01 10.35 -12.63
C VAL A 50 8.23 11.08 -12.06
N GLY A 51 8.59 12.29 -12.53
CA GLY A 51 9.81 13.00 -12.10
C GLY A 51 9.87 13.34 -10.60
N TYR A 52 9.60 14.58 -10.20
CA TYR A 52 9.47 14.89 -8.75
C TYR A 52 8.35 14.09 -8.09
N GLN A 53 7.29 13.79 -8.83
CA GLN A 53 6.19 13.00 -8.31
C GLN A 53 6.65 11.56 -8.00
N GLY A 54 7.60 10.98 -8.73
CA GLY A 54 8.16 9.67 -8.36
C GLY A 54 9.08 9.72 -7.15
N MET A 55 9.68 10.89 -6.87
CA MET A 55 10.39 11.12 -5.61
C MET A 55 9.42 11.17 -4.44
N VAL A 56 8.25 11.82 -4.59
CA VAL A 56 7.17 11.87 -3.59
C VAL A 56 6.51 10.51 -3.41
N ASP A 57 6.25 9.80 -4.50
CA ASP A 57 5.53 8.52 -4.51
C ASP A 57 6.41 7.35 -4.01
N GLY A 58 7.73 7.43 -4.23
CA GLY A 58 8.69 6.42 -3.78
C GLY A 58 8.55 5.05 -4.47
N GLY A 59 9.13 4.00 -3.86
CA GLY A 59 9.06 2.62 -4.34
C GLY A 59 9.72 2.40 -5.70
N ASP A 60 9.07 1.65 -6.60
CA ASP A 60 9.56 1.33 -7.96
C ASP A 60 9.81 2.56 -8.84
N ASN A 61 9.44 3.76 -8.41
CA ASN A 61 9.73 5.01 -9.10
C ASN A 61 11.18 5.49 -8.91
N ILE A 62 11.89 4.99 -7.89
CA ILE A 62 13.30 5.25 -7.64
C ILE A 62 14.07 3.98 -8.01
N LYS A 63 14.79 4.01 -9.14
CA LYS A 63 15.52 2.85 -9.67
C LYS A 63 17.00 3.14 -9.81
N GLU A 64 17.82 2.14 -9.50
CA GLU A 64 19.25 2.17 -9.81
C GLU A 64 19.46 2.16 -11.33
N ALA A 65 20.32 3.07 -11.81
CA ALA A 65 20.68 3.15 -13.22
C ALA A 65 21.88 2.23 -13.50
N THR A 66 21.70 1.23 -14.35
CA THR A 66 22.76 0.33 -14.85
C THR A 66 23.20 0.73 -16.27
N TRP A 67 24.37 0.25 -16.72
CA TRP A 67 24.88 0.46 -18.08
C TRP A 67 23.86 0.07 -19.16
N GLU A 68 23.13 -1.02 -18.92
CA GLU A 68 22.07 -1.51 -19.80
C GLU A 68 20.87 -0.56 -19.82
N SER A 69 20.49 0.01 -18.68
CA SER A 69 19.36 0.93 -18.56
C SER A 69 19.54 2.23 -19.35
N VAL A 70 20.79 2.67 -19.53
CA VAL A 70 21.14 3.91 -20.27
C VAL A 70 21.54 3.64 -21.72
N SER A 71 21.80 2.37 -22.06
CA SER A 71 22.12 1.98 -23.42
C SER A 71 20.92 2.23 -24.33
N SER A 72 21.12 2.97 -25.41
CA SER A 72 20.08 3.39 -26.37
C SER A 72 19.24 4.63 -26.03
N MET A 73 19.54 5.37 -24.96
CA MET A 73 18.82 6.62 -24.66
C MET A 73 19.14 7.78 -25.62
N LEU A 74 20.34 7.80 -26.23
CA LEU A 74 20.82 8.88 -27.11
C LEU A 74 20.00 9.08 -28.39
N GLN A 75 19.31 8.03 -28.88
CA GLN A 75 18.49 8.08 -30.10
C GLN A 75 17.01 8.41 -29.84
N VAL A 76 16.60 8.55 -28.57
CA VAL A 76 15.22 8.86 -28.19
C VAL A 76 15.13 10.33 -27.80
N GLY A 77 14.38 11.13 -28.56
CA GLY A 77 14.07 12.51 -28.18
C GLY A 77 13.07 12.56 -27.02
N GLY A 78 13.32 13.41 -26.02
CA GLY A 78 12.52 13.55 -24.79
C GLY A 78 13.31 13.19 -23.52
N THR A 79 12.71 13.34 -22.34
CA THR A 79 13.32 12.86 -21.09
C THR A 79 12.83 11.45 -20.77
N VAL A 80 13.76 10.49 -20.66
CA VAL A 80 13.45 9.07 -20.36
C VAL A 80 12.84 8.90 -18.95
N ILE A 81 13.08 9.86 -18.05
CA ILE A 81 12.54 9.91 -16.68
C ILE A 81 11.18 10.65 -16.63
N GLY A 82 10.69 11.14 -17.77
CA GLY A 82 9.49 11.98 -17.87
C GLY A 82 9.74 13.44 -17.48
N SER A 83 8.77 14.31 -17.78
CA SER A 83 8.81 15.77 -17.49
C SER A 83 7.59 16.22 -16.69
N ALA A 84 7.08 15.34 -15.82
CA ALA A 84 5.83 15.55 -15.10
C ALA A 84 5.95 16.69 -14.08
N ARG A 85 5.06 17.68 -14.19
CA ARG A 85 4.90 18.76 -13.22
C ARG A 85 4.28 18.19 -11.94
N CYS A 86 5.08 18.05 -10.89
CA CYS A 86 4.59 17.60 -9.58
C CYS A 86 3.99 18.79 -8.82
N LYS A 87 2.67 18.79 -8.62
CA LYS A 87 2.00 19.79 -7.78
C LYS A 87 2.26 19.53 -6.30
N GLU A 88 2.34 18.26 -5.92
CA GLU A 88 2.53 17.83 -4.54
C GLU A 88 3.91 18.24 -3.99
N PHE A 89 4.97 18.16 -4.79
CA PHE A 89 6.31 18.62 -4.41
C PHE A 89 6.39 20.13 -4.14
N ARG A 90 5.36 20.92 -4.53
CA ARG A 90 5.27 22.33 -4.17
C ARG A 90 4.83 22.54 -2.72
N SER A 91 4.15 21.57 -2.11
CA SER A 91 3.81 21.62 -0.69
C SER A 91 4.96 21.09 0.16
N HIS A 92 5.00 21.53 1.41
CA HIS A 92 5.97 21.05 2.39
C HIS A 92 5.78 19.54 2.67
N GLU A 93 4.53 19.10 2.80
CA GLU A 93 4.19 17.68 3.02
C GLU A 93 4.67 16.78 1.86
N GLY A 94 4.55 17.22 0.61
CA GLY A 94 5.06 16.47 -0.52
C GLY A 94 6.58 16.36 -0.52
N ARG A 95 7.27 17.43 -0.11
CA ARG A 95 8.73 17.41 0.09
C ARG A 95 9.14 16.50 1.24
N LEU A 96 8.39 16.47 2.34
CA LEU A 96 8.64 15.56 3.47
C LEU A 96 8.58 14.09 3.03
N LYS A 97 7.54 13.72 2.27
CA LYS A 97 7.43 12.38 1.66
C LYS A 97 8.60 12.07 0.72
N ALA A 98 8.99 13.04 -0.10
CA ALA A 98 10.14 12.88 -0.99
C ALA A 98 11.47 12.69 -0.23
N ALA A 99 11.68 13.43 0.85
CA ALA A 99 12.85 13.28 1.71
C ALA A 99 12.89 11.91 2.37
N HIS A 100 11.74 11.44 2.87
CA HIS A 100 11.60 10.09 3.44
C HIS A 100 12.02 9.01 2.45
N ASN A 101 11.52 9.09 1.21
CA ASN A 101 11.82 8.11 0.19
C ASN A 101 13.31 8.11 -0.20
N LEU A 102 13.94 9.27 -0.32
CA LEU A 102 15.39 9.36 -0.59
C LEU A 102 16.21 8.74 0.53
N VAL A 103 15.86 9.03 1.80
CA VAL A 103 16.54 8.47 2.97
C VAL A 103 16.37 6.95 3.03
N GLN A 104 15.15 6.45 2.81
CA GLN A 104 14.88 4.99 2.81
C GLN A 104 15.69 4.23 1.75
N HIS A 105 15.97 4.86 0.60
CA HIS A 105 16.77 4.27 -0.48
C HIS A 105 18.27 4.55 -0.33
N GLY A 106 18.72 5.16 0.77
CA GLY A 106 20.13 5.48 0.99
C GLY A 106 20.69 6.55 0.04
N ILE A 107 19.83 7.35 -0.59
CA ILE A 107 20.23 8.36 -1.56
C ILE A 107 20.62 9.64 -0.82
N SER A 108 21.93 9.92 -0.80
CA SER A 108 22.51 11.09 -0.15
C SER A 108 22.72 12.28 -1.09
N ASN A 109 22.72 12.04 -2.39
CA ASN A 109 22.99 13.05 -3.41
C ASN A 109 21.89 13.03 -4.47
N LEU A 110 21.24 14.18 -4.70
CA LEU A 110 20.20 14.35 -5.70
C LEU A 110 20.73 15.26 -6.83
N CYS A 111 20.81 14.73 -8.04
CA CYS A 111 21.08 15.50 -9.25
C CYS A 111 19.76 15.72 -10.01
N VAL A 112 19.35 16.97 -10.18
CA VAL A 112 18.11 17.34 -10.88
C VAL A 112 18.44 17.87 -12.27
N ILE A 113 17.84 17.26 -13.29
CA ILE A 113 17.95 17.68 -14.69
C ILE A 113 16.58 18.16 -15.15
N GLY A 114 16.47 19.44 -15.52
CA GLY A 114 15.22 20.05 -15.97
C GLY A 114 15.34 21.57 -16.16
N GLY A 115 14.24 22.24 -16.51
CA GLY A 115 14.19 23.70 -16.64
C GLY A 115 14.01 24.43 -15.30
N ASP A 116 13.83 25.75 -15.33
CA ASP A 116 13.76 26.63 -14.15
C ASP A 116 12.81 26.15 -13.05
N GLY A 117 11.64 25.61 -13.41
CA GLY A 117 10.69 25.08 -12.43
C GLY A 117 11.25 23.91 -11.62
N SER A 118 12.03 23.03 -12.25
CA SER A 118 12.69 21.92 -11.56
C SER A 118 13.85 22.40 -10.70
N LEU A 119 14.68 23.31 -11.22
CA LEU A 119 15.81 23.88 -10.48
C LEU A 119 15.33 24.68 -9.26
N THR A 120 14.20 25.38 -9.39
CA THR A 120 13.57 26.12 -8.27
C THR A 120 13.06 25.15 -7.20
N GLY A 121 12.40 24.06 -7.60
CA GLY A 121 11.97 23.01 -6.67
C GLY A 121 13.15 22.35 -5.95
N ALA A 122 14.24 22.07 -6.67
CA ALA A 122 15.47 21.53 -6.09
C ALA A 122 16.09 22.49 -5.06
N ASN A 123 16.12 23.79 -5.37
CA ASN A 123 16.66 24.81 -4.48
C ASN A 123 15.87 24.88 -3.16
N LEU A 124 14.55 24.95 -3.25
CA LEU A 124 13.67 24.98 -2.09
C LEU A 124 13.79 23.70 -1.24
N PHE A 125 13.85 22.55 -1.90
CA PHE A 125 13.99 21.26 -1.23
C PHE A 125 15.33 21.13 -0.48
N ARG A 126 16.41 21.65 -1.08
CA ARG A 126 17.72 21.74 -0.43
C ARG A 126 17.71 22.64 0.80
N GLU A 127 17.04 23.78 0.73
CA GLU A 127 16.94 24.73 1.84
C GLU A 127 16.16 24.15 3.03
N GLU A 128 15.09 23.38 2.76
CA GLU A 128 14.25 22.75 3.79
C GLU A 128 14.80 21.41 4.30
N TRP A 129 15.83 20.85 3.67
CA TRP A 129 16.29 19.47 3.89
C TRP A 129 16.54 19.11 5.36
N SER A 130 17.25 19.96 6.09
CA SER A 130 17.56 19.73 7.50
C SER A 130 16.31 19.73 8.39
N GLY A 131 15.32 20.57 8.08
CA GLY A 131 14.05 20.60 8.80
C GLY A 131 13.21 19.34 8.55
N LEU A 132 13.15 18.91 7.29
CA LEU A 132 12.43 17.70 6.88
C LEU A 132 13.00 16.45 7.56
N LEU A 133 14.33 16.32 7.66
CA LEU A 133 14.95 15.19 8.34
C LEU A 133 14.61 15.11 9.82
N ASN A 134 14.57 16.26 10.51
CA ASN A 134 14.18 16.31 11.92
C ASN A 134 12.72 15.85 12.11
N GLU A 135 11.82 16.28 11.22
CA GLU A 135 10.40 15.90 11.27
C GLU A 135 10.18 14.42 10.91
N LEU A 136 10.95 13.86 9.98
CA LEU A 136 10.91 12.42 9.65
C LEU A 136 11.42 11.54 10.78
N GLN A 137 12.36 12.03 11.57
CA GLN A 137 12.82 11.31 12.76
C GLN A 137 11.72 11.15 13.81
N GLU A 138 10.68 12.00 13.77
CA GLU A 138 9.50 11.94 14.64
C GLU A 138 8.32 11.15 14.04
N GLN A 139 8.33 10.88 12.72
CA GLN A 139 7.26 10.20 11.97
C GLN A 139 7.76 8.93 11.26
N ASP A 140 7.74 7.79 11.96
CA ASP A 140 8.09 6.48 11.41
C ASP A 140 6.97 5.98 10.46
N LEU A 141 7.16 6.10 9.13
CA LEU A 141 6.15 5.81 8.09
C LEU A 141 6.47 4.50 7.31
N GLY A 142 6.21 3.36 7.94
CA GLY A 142 6.01 2.07 7.26
C GLY A 142 4.53 1.66 7.29
N GLY A 143 3.92 1.28 6.15
CA GLY A 143 2.50 0.87 6.12
C GLY A 143 1.93 0.51 4.74
N THR A 144 0.62 0.21 4.71
CA THR A 144 -0.16 -0.06 3.49
C THR A 144 -0.78 1.23 2.93
N VAL A 145 -0.77 1.41 1.60
CA VAL A 145 -1.37 2.58 0.92
C VAL A 145 -2.90 2.66 1.11
N ILE A 146 -3.53 1.52 1.41
CA ILE A 146 -4.96 1.42 1.74
C ILE A 146 -5.25 1.52 3.25
N GLY A 147 -4.22 1.76 4.08
CA GLY A 147 -4.34 1.73 5.55
C GLY A 147 -4.36 0.31 6.12
N SER A 148 -4.24 0.19 7.44
CA SER A 148 -4.41 -1.06 8.18
C SER A 148 -4.83 -0.73 9.62
N ALA A 149 -6.14 -0.65 9.86
CA ALA A 149 -6.66 -0.34 11.19
C ALA A 149 -7.00 -1.60 11.99
N ARG A 150 -6.70 -1.57 13.29
CA ARG A 150 -7.23 -2.55 14.24
C ARG A 150 -8.72 -2.29 14.44
N CYS A 151 -9.57 -3.14 13.89
CA CYS A 151 -11.02 -3.00 14.01
C CYS A 151 -11.54 -3.76 15.25
N LYS A 152 -12.04 -3.04 16.25
CA LYS A 152 -12.73 -3.66 17.40
C LYS A 152 -14.15 -4.04 17.05
N GLU A 153 -14.80 -3.26 16.20
CA GLU A 153 -16.21 -3.45 15.83
C GLU A 153 -16.42 -4.76 15.07
N PHE A 154 -15.51 -5.15 14.19
CA PHE A 154 -15.59 -6.41 13.44
C PHE A 154 -15.50 -7.66 14.34
N ARG A 155 -15.10 -7.52 15.62
CA ARG A 155 -15.15 -8.62 16.59
C ARG A 155 -16.57 -8.88 17.09
N SER A 156 -17.47 -7.90 17.01
CA SER A 156 -18.88 -8.10 17.36
C SER A 156 -19.68 -8.62 16.17
N HIS A 157 -20.76 -9.34 16.47
CA HIS A 157 -21.73 -9.78 15.46
C HIS A 157 -22.32 -8.60 14.69
N GLU A 158 -22.67 -7.52 15.39
CA GLU A 158 -23.23 -6.30 14.78
C GLU A 158 -22.26 -5.65 13.77
N GLY A 159 -20.97 -5.60 14.09
CA GLY A 159 -19.96 -5.07 13.17
C GLY A 159 -19.84 -5.94 11.92
N ARG A 160 -19.85 -7.28 12.07
CA ARG A 160 -19.83 -8.20 10.93
C ARG A 160 -21.10 -8.11 10.09
N LEU A 161 -22.27 -7.93 10.71
CA LEU A 161 -23.54 -7.71 10.02
C LEU A 161 -23.49 -6.43 9.14
N LYS A 162 -22.96 -5.33 9.68
CA LYS A 162 -22.74 -4.08 8.92
C LYS A 162 -21.76 -4.27 7.77
N ALA A 163 -20.64 -4.96 8.02
CA ALA A 163 -19.66 -5.27 6.99
C ALA A 163 -20.26 -6.11 5.85
N ALA A 164 -21.04 -7.15 6.19
CA ALA A 164 -21.74 -7.98 5.21
C ALA A 164 -22.72 -7.17 4.36
N HIS A 165 -23.52 -6.31 5.00
CA HIS A 165 -24.42 -5.42 4.30
C HIS A 165 -23.70 -4.51 3.29
N ASN A 166 -22.59 -3.88 3.70
CA ASN A 166 -21.82 -2.99 2.82
C ASN A 166 -21.20 -3.73 1.63
N LEU A 167 -20.73 -4.97 1.82
CA LEU A 167 -20.21 -5.81 0.73
C LEU A 167 -21.32 -6.19 -0.26
N VAL A 168 -22.48 -6.60 0.25
CA VAL A 168 -23.64 -7.00 -0.58
C VAL A 168 -24.15 -5.82 -1.40
N GLN A 169 -24.19 -4.60 -0.83
CA GLN A 169 -24.57 -3.38 -1.55
C GLN A 169 -23.69 -3.11 -2.78
N HIS A 170 -22.42 -3.51 -2.73
CA HIS A 170 -21.48 -3.38 -3.85
C HIS A 170 -21.41 -4.65 -4.72
N GLY A 171 -22.17 -5.70 -4.39
CA GLY A 171 -22.13 -7.00 -5.07
C GLY A 171 -20.80 -7.73 -4.90
N ILE A 172 -20.12 -7.51 -3.76
CA ILE A 172 -18.82 -8.13 -3.45
C ILE A 172 -19.06 -9.41 -2.65
N SER A 173 -18.82 -10.55 -3.29
CA SER A 173 -18.82 -11.89 -2.66
C SER A 173 -17.43 -12.56 -2.65
N ASN A 174 -16.42 -11.87 -3.18
CA ASN A 174 -15.04 -12.35 -3.26
C ASN A 174 -14.14 -11.40 -2.49
N LEU A 175 -13.45 -11.90 -1.46
CA LEU A 175 -12.63 -11.10 -0.56
C LEU A 175 -11.19 -11.62 -0.55
N CYS A 176 -10.24 -10.74 -0.87
CA CYS A 176 -8.81 -11.02 -0.70
C CYS A 176 -8.30 -10.28 0.54
N VAL A 177 -7.87 -11.01 1.56
CA VAL A 177 -7.38 -10.44 2.82
C VAL A 177 -5.86 -10.57 2.88
N ILE A 178 -5.15 -9.45 3.01
CA ILE A 178 -3.70 -9.41 3.18
C ILE A 178 -3.39 -8.95 4.60
N GLY A 179 -2.80 -9.82 5.43
CA GLY A 179 -2.50 -9.48 6.82
C GLY A 179 -1.87 -10.63 7.60
N GLY A 180 -1.76 -10.46 8.91
CA GLY A 180 -1.26 -11.49 9.82
C GLY A 180 -2.33 -12.48 10.27
N ASP A 181 -1.97 -13.37 11.20
CA ASP A 181 -2.83 -14.44 11.71
C ASP A 181 -4.21 -13.96 12.20
N GLY A 182 -4.23 -12.92 13.03
CA GLY A 182 -5.49 -12.37 13.55
C GLY A 182 -6.44 -11.88 12.46
N SER A 183 -5.90 -11.32 11.36
CA SER A 183 -6.71 -10.87 10.23
C SER A 183 -7.29 -12.05 9.46
N LEU A 184 -6.51 -13.11 9.24
CA LEU A 184 -6.94 -14.31 8.52
C LEU A 184 -7.93 -15.16 9.33
N THR A 185 -7.73 -15.25 10.64
CA THR A 185 -8.68 -15.88 11.57
C THR A 185 -10.02 -15.15 11.54
N GLY A 186 -10.00 -13.80 11.58
CA GLY A 186 -11.22 -12.99 11.46
C GLY A 186 -11.93 -13.19 10.12
N ALA A 187 -11.18 -13.37 9.04
CA ALA A 187 -11.74 -13.66 7.72
C ALA A 187 -12.44 -15.03 7.70
N ASN A 188 -11.79 -16.06 8.28
CA ASN A 188 -12.37 -17.40 8.32
C ASN A 188 -13.68 -17.43 9.13
N LEU A 189 -13.69 -16.79 10.31
CA LEU A 189 -14.91 -16.65 11.11
C LEU A 189 -16.04 -15.96 10.33
N PHE A 190 -15.70 -14.87 9.64
CA PHE A 190 -16.68 -14.13 8.85
C PHE A 190 -17.28 -14.95 7.70
N ARG A 191 -16.48 -15.82 7.07
CA ARG A 191 -16.96 -16.77 6.06
C ARG A 191 -17.90 -17.83 6.65
N GLU A 192 -17.58 -18.36 7.82
CA GLU A 192 -18.41 -19.37 8.50
C GLU A 192 -19.77 -18.79 8.92
N GLU A 193 -19.80 -17.53 9.36
CA GLU A 193 -21.03 -16.85 9.77
C GLU A 193 -21.83 -16.23 8.60
N TRP A 194 -21.26 -16.19 7.39
CA TRP A 194 -21.79 -15.45 6.24
C TRP A 194 -23.26 -15.75 5.92
N SER A 195 -23.63 -17.03 5.84
CA SER A 195 -25.01 -17.43 5.54
C SER A 195 -26.00 -16.98 6.62
N GLY A 196 -25.56 -16.97 7.89
CA GLY A 196 -26.38 -16.47 9.00
C GLY A 196 -26.60 -14.96 8.91
N LEU A 197 -25.53 -14.23 8.60
CA LEU A 197 -25.58 -12.77 8.42
C LEU A 197 -26.51 -12.37 7.26
N LEU A 198 -26.46 -13.08 6.14
CA LEU A 198 -27.34 -12.81 5.00
C LEU A 198 -28.82 -13.05 5.34
N ASN A 199 -29.13 -14.14 6.03
CA ASN A 199 -30.51 -14.43 6.45
C ASN A 199 -31.02 -13.32 7.37
N GLU A 200 -30.22 -12.88 8.34
CA GLU A 200 -30.58 -11.80 9.25
C GLU A 200 -30.79 -10.46 8.51
N LEU A 201 -29.92 -10.13 7.55
CA LEU A 201 -30.08 -8.93 6.72
C LEU A 201 -31.36 -8.97 5.87
N GLN A 202 -31.72 -10.16 5.36
CA GLN A 202 -32.93 -10.36 4.59
C GLN A 202 -34.19 -10.25 5.49
N GLU A 203 -34.17 -10.82 6.69
CA GLU A 203 -35.24 -10.71 7.68
C GLU A 203 -35.47 -9.26 8.12
N GLN A 204 -34.40 -8.48 8.24
CA GLN A 204 -34.46 -7.04 8.55
C GLN A 204 -34.90 -6.18 7.34
N GLY A 205 -35.02 -6.77 6.15
CA GLY A 205 -35.37 -6.05 4.91
C GLY A 205 -34.30 -5.09 4.41
N LEU A 206 -33.04 -5.27 4.84
CA LEU A 206 -31.90 -4.45 4.42
C LEU A 206 -31.35 -4.87 3.05
N ILE A 207 -31.55 -6.13 2.68
CA ILE A 207 -31.18 -6.69 1.36
C ILE A 207 -32.38 -7.39 0.72
N ASP A 208 -32.43 -7.40 -0.61
CA ASP A 208 -33.43 -8.15 -1.36
C ASP A 208 -33.03 -9.63 -1.54
N GLU A 209 -34.02 -10.47 -1.88
CA GLU A 209 -33.81 -11.90 -2.09
C GLU A 209 -32.85 -12.17 -3.27
N GLU A 210 -32.83 -11.29 -4.27
CA GLU A 210 -31.92 -11.39 -5.41
C GLU A 210 -30.46 -11.13 -5.02
N ALA A 211 -30.18 -10.10 -4.20
CA ALA A 211 -28.82 -9.85 -3.70
C ALA A 211 -28.37 -10.94 -2.74
N ALA A 212 -29.27 -11.47 -1.89
CA ALA A 212 -28.97 -12.61 -1.03
C ALA A 212 -28.58 -13.84 -1.84
N ARG A 213 -29.32 -14.15 -2.93
CA ARG A 213 -28.98 -15.25 -3.84
C ARG A 213 -27.67 -15.03 -4.57
N ARG A 214 -27.41 -13.83 -5.07
CA ARG A 214 -26.18 -13.52 -5.83
C ARG A 214 -24.93 -13.63 -4.97
N ASN A 215 -25.05 -13.33 -3.68
CA ASN A 215 -23.95 -13.34 -2.73
C ASN A 215 -24.03 -14.52 -1.75
N SER A 216 -24.70 -15.61 -2.09
CA SER A 216 -24.98 -16.72 -1.16
C SER A 216 -23.73 -17.33 -0.53
N GLU A 217 -22.61 -17.29 -1.25
CA GLU A 217 -21.31 -17.75 -0.77
C GLU A 217 -20.31 -16.60 -0.73
N LEU A 218 -19.51 -16.56 0.32
CA LEU A 218 -18.35 -15.67 0.43
C LEU A 218 -17.08 -16.45 0.16
N HIS A 219 -16.41 -16.12 -0.93
CA HIS A 219 -15.11 -16.69 -1.27
C HIS A 219 -14.01 -15.82 -0.68
N ILE A 220 -13.16 -16.41 0.17
CA ILE A 220 -12.05 -15.71 0.80
C ILE A 220 -10.72 -16.32 0.37
N VAL A 221 -9.79 -15.47 -0.03
CA VAL A 221 -8.37 -15.82 -0.22
C VAL A 221 -7.53 -14.99 0.74
N GLY A 222 -6.66 -15.65 1.51
CA GLY A 222 -5.74 -15.01 2.45
C GLY A 222 -4.32 -14.96 1.90
N MET A 223 -3.64 -13.82 2.07
CA MET A 223 -2.19 -13.70 1.88
C MET A 223 -1.54 -13.24 3.17
N VAL A 224 -0.47 -13.91 3.58
CA VAL A 224 0.17 -13.61 4.87
C VAL A 224 1.17 -12.46 4.71
N GLY A 225 0.87 -11.34 5.34
CA GLY A 225 1.79 -10.22 5.51
C GLY A 225 2.16 -10.07 6.98
N SER A 226 3.38 -10.47 7.33
CA SER A 226 3.95 -10.38 8.66
C SER A 226 5.47 -10.20 8.51
N ILE A 227 6.10 -9.51 9.46
CA ILE A 227 7.56 -9.46 9.56
C ILE A 227 8.10 -10.61 10.42
N ASP A 228 7.25 -11.18 11.27
CA ASP A 228 7.62 -12.17 12.29
C ASP A 228 7.80 -13.59 11.71
N ASN A 229 7.32 -13.84 10.49
CA ASN A 229 7.32 -15.16 9.85
C ASN A 229 6.67 -16.26 10.70
N ASP A 230 5.57 -15.90 11.36
CA ASP A 230 4.94 -16.65 12.45
C ASP A 230 3.67 -17.41 12.02
N PHE A 231 3.36 -17.46 10.73
CA PHE A 231 2.17 -18.14 10.22
C PHE A 231 2.48 -19.55 9.73
N CYS A 232 1.92 -20.54 10.42
CA CYS A 232 2.02 -21.94 10.02
C CYS A 232 1.41 -22.17 8.63
N GLY A 233 2.12 -22.88 7.76
CA GLY A 233 1.64 -23.21 6.41
C GLY A 233 2.21 -22.34 5.29
N THR A 234 3.07 -21.37 5.62
CA THR A 234 3.97 -20.73 4.66
C THR A 234 5.42 -20.85 5.12
N ASP A 235 6.34 -20.99 4.17
CA ASP A 235 7.79 -20.97 4.45
C ASP A 235 8.29 -19.53 4.72
N MET A 236 7.63 -18.54 4.09
CA MET A 236 8.00 -17.13 4.18
C MET A 236 6.77 -16.21 4.13
N THR A 237 6.71 -15.22 5.02
CA THR A 237 5.66 -14.19 5.01
C THR A 237 6.11 -12.91 4.31
N ILE A 238 5.14 -12.19 3.71
CA ILE A 238 5.43 -10.92 3.03
C ILE A 238 5.87 -9.88 4.06
N GLY A 239 7.13 -9.48 3.99
CA GLY A 239 7.73 -8.47 4.86
C GLY A 239 8.92 -8.98 5.69
N THR A 240 9.06 -10.30 5.87
CA THR A 240 10.15 -10.90 6.67
C THR A 240 11.53 -10.53 6.13
N ASP A 241 11.78 -10.74 4.84
CA ASP A 241 13.08 -10.44 4.24
C ASP A 241 13.40 -8.94 4.31
N SER A 242 12.41 -8.07 4.07
CA SER A 242 12.56 -6.62 4.21
C SER A 242 12.90 -6.22 5.65
N ALA A 243 12.25 -6.81 6.65
CA ALA A 243 12.54 -6.55 8.05
C ALA A 243 13.94 -7.07 8.45
N LEU A 244 14.31 -8.27 8.00
CA LEU A 244 15.64 -8.83 8.22
C LEU A 244 16.73 -7.93 7.62
N HIS A 245 16.51 -7.42 6.42
CA HIS A 245 17.44 -6.50 5.77
C HIS A 245 17.66 -5.23 6.61
N ARG A 246 16.59 -4.64 7.17
CA ARG A 246 16.71 -3.49 8.10
C ARG A 246 17.45 -3.84 9.39
N ILE A 247 17.23 -5.04 9.95
CA ILE A 247 17.96 -5.52 11.13
C ILE A 247 19.46 -5.59 10.81
N ILE A 248 19.84 -6.17 9.67
CA ILE A 248 21.23 -6.31 9.25
C ILE A 248 21.90 -4.93 9.12
N GLU A 249 21.24 -3.96 8.48
CA GLU A 249 21.78 -2.60 8.36
C GLU A 249 22.07 -1.95 9.71
N VAL A 250 21.17 -2.10 10.67
CA VAL A 250 21.36 -1.58 12.03
C VAL A 250 22.51 -2.30 12.74
N VAL A 251 22.62 -3.62 12.60
CA VAL A 251 23.71 -4.41 13.17
C VAL A 251 25.06 -3.97 12.58
N ASP A 252 25.14 -3.81 11.25
CA ASP A 252 26.35 -3.36 10.57
C ASP A 252 26.76 -1.96 11.04
N ALA A 253 25.80 -1.04 11.18
CA ALA A 253 26.05 0.29 11.71
C ALA A 253 26.62 0.23 13.15
N ILE A 254 26.05 -0.60 14.03
CA ILE A 254 26.52 -0.77 15.41
C ILE A 254 27.93 -1.39 15.45
N MET A 255 28.22 -2.39 14.61
CA MET A 255 29.52 -3.08 14.59
C MET A 255 30.69 -2.11 14.38
N THR A 256 30.53 -1.11 13.52
CA THR A 256 31.59 -0.11 13.25
C THR A 256 31.99 0.71 14.49
N THR A 257 31.04 0.95 15.40
CA THR A 257 31.30 1.68 16.66
C THR A 257 31.79 0.75 17.78
N ALA A 258 31.27 -0.48 17.83
CA ALA A 258 31.65 -1.47 18.83
C ALA A 258 33.12 -1.91 18.70
N GLN A 259 33.65 -2.01 17.47
CA GLN A 259 35.04 -2.41 17.23
C GLN A 259 36.07 -1.33 17.61
N ARG A 260 35.68 -0.04 17.61
CA ARG A 260 36.59 1.08 17.94
C ARG A 260 36.76 1.32 19.44
N SER A 261 35.97 0.65 20.27
CA SER A 261 35.99 0.76 21.73
C SER A 261 36.91 -0.27 22.40
N ARG A 262 37.83 -0.89 21.65
CA ARG A 262 38.87 -1.81 22.15
C ARG A 262 40.27 -1.26 21.85
#